data_AF-A0A9Q4GC65-F1
#
_entry.id   AF-A0A9Q4GC65-F1
#
_cell.length_a   1.000
_cell.length_b   1.000
_cell.length_c   1.000
_cell.angle_alpha   90.00
_cell.angle_beta   90.00
_cell.angle_gamma   90.00
#
_symmetry.space_group_name_H-M   'P 1'
#
loop_
_entity.id
_entity.type
_entity.pdbx_description
1 polymer ?
#
loop_
_entity_poly.entity_id
_entity_poly.type
_entity_poly.pdbx_seq_one_letter_code
_entity_poly.pdbx_strand_id
1 'polypeptide(L)'
;MSDTFKLFQIDQDIQGLLDSDSSYSEETGELLPEVRDKLETLSQSRSDLVYGLAQYNLYCADMEEVVKKEIKRLQAVQTRLQKKAESVKKTLKAFIPEGENVDFGTVKVSWRKSSHVITDEVLDLEELEKACPQLVKHSRELKKEEVKKYFKATGLVPLGCEIIEKNNLIIG
;
A
#
# COMPACT_ATOMS: atom_id res chain seq x y z
N MET A 1 -22.47 -3.51 -16.58
CA MET A 1 -22.41 -2.09 -16.15
C MET A 1 -21.82 -2.05 -14.75
N SER A 2 -20.73 -1.31 -14.52
CA SER A 2 -20.08 -1.23 -13.20
C SER A 2 -21.02 -0.59 -12.18
N ASP A 3 -20.96 -1.00 -10.91
CA ASP A 3 -21.77 -0.40 -9.84
C ASP A 3 -21.47 1.09 -9.65
N THR A 4 -20.25 1.53 -9.96
CA THR A 4 -19.90 2.97 -10.03
C THR A 4 -20.71 3.71 -11.09
N PHE A 5 -20.91 3.11 -12.26
CA PHE A 5 -21.68 3.72 -13.34
C PHE A 5 -23.18 3.75 -13.01
N LYS A 6 -23.67 2.71 -12.32
CA LYS A 6 -25.06 2.69 -11.83
C LYS A 6 -25.32 3.78 -10.79
N LEU A 7 -24.40 3.98 -9.83
CA LEU A 7 -24.54 5.03 -8.84
C LEU A 7 -24.56 6.41 -9.48
N PHE A 8 -23.67 6.65 -10.45
CA PHE A 8 -23.67 7.88 -11.24
C PHE A 8 -25.00 8.10 -11.98
N GLN A 9 -25.54 7.05 -12.62
CA GLN A 9 -26.82 7.13 -13.31
C GLN A 9 -27.96 7.47 -12.35
N ILE A 10 -28.01 6.81 -11.17
CA ILE A 10 -29.04 7.09 -10.16
C ILE A 10 -28.94 8.54 -9.67
N ASP A 11 -27.72 9.04 -9.41
CA ASP A 11 -27.50 10.43 -9.01
C ASP A 11 -27.95 11.40 -10.11
N GLN A 12 -27.67 11.09 -11.39
CA GLN A 12 -28.11 11.88 -12.53
C GLN A 12 -29.64 11.88 -12.68
N ASP A 13 -30.29 10.73 -12.48
CA ASP A 13 -31.73 10.58 -12.58
C ASP A 13 -32.45 11.33 -11.45
N ILE A 14 -31.92 11.27 -10.21
CA ILE A 14 -32.41 12.05 -9.07
C ILE A 14 -32.31 13.56 -9.39
N GLN A 15 -31.14 14.01 -9.85
CA GLN A 15 -30.92 15.41 -10.17
C GLN A 15 -31.85 15.88 -11.30
N GLY A 16 -32.01 15.07 -12.35
CA GLY A 16 -32.90 15.39 -13.47
C GLY A 16 -34.38 15.49 -13.07
N LEU A 17 -34.83 14.70 -12.09
CA LEU A 17 -36.20 14.83 -11.56
C LEU A 17 -36.39 16.10 -10.74
N LEU A 18 -35.38 16.55 -10.00
CA LEU A 18 -35.44 17.77 -9.19
C LEU A 18 -35.33 19.04 -10.03
N ASP A 19 -34.59 19.00 -11.14
CA ASP A 19 -34.36 20.17 -11.99
C ASP A 19 -35.48 20.40 -13.04
N SER A 20 -36.44 19.49 -13.16
CA SER A 20 -37.53 19.58 -14.15
C SER A 20 -38.73 20.35 -13.60
N ASP A 21 -39.10 21.46 -14.25
CA ASP A 21 -40.30 22.24 -13.89
C ASP A 21 -41.59 21.39 -13.92
N SER A 22 -41.63 20.37 -14.79
CA SER A 22 -42.77 19.43 -14.89
C SER A 22 -42.91 18.49 -13.70
N SER A 23 -41.96 18.48 -12.77
CA SER A 23 -42.01 17.66 -11.56
C SER A 23 -42.86 18.28 -10.45
N TYR A 24 -43.28 19.53 -10.63
CA TYR A 24 -43.97 20.32 -9.63
C TYR A 24 -45.38 20.69 -10.08
N SER A 25 -46.30 20.73 -9.13
CA SER A 25 -47.66 21.25 -9.32
C SER A 25 -47.60 22.75 -9.61
N GLU A 26 -48.18 23.19 -10.71
CA GLU A 26 -48.27 24.62 -11.06
C GLU A 26 -49.06 25.43 -10.03
N GLU A 27 -50.00 24.79 -9.32
CA GLU A 27 -50.88 25.46 -8.36
C GLU A 27 -50.25 25.57 -6.97
N THR A 28 -49.53 24.56 -6.52
CA THR A 28 -49.01 24.47 -5.14
C THR A 28 -47.50 24.63 -5.05
N GLY A 29 -46.77 24.48 -6.16
CA GLY A 29 -45.30 24.43 -6.18
C GLY A 29 -44.73 23.17 -5.50
N GLU A 30 -45.58 22.21 -5.13
CA GLU A 30 -45.15 20.96 -4.50
C GLU A 30 -44.79 19.90 -5.55
N LEU A 31 -43.88 18.99 -5.19
CA LEU A 31 -43.57 17.82 -6.01
C LEU A 31 -44.82 16.97 -6.26
N LEU A 32 -45.04 16.60 -7.53
CA LEU A 32 -46.10 15.68 -7.92
C LEU A 32 -45.94 14.32 -7.20
N PRO A 33 -47.04 13.68 -6.76
CA PRO A 33 -46.99 12.42 -6.03
C PRO A 33 -46.16 11.33 -6.73
N GLU A 34 -46.32 11.16 -8.05
CA GLU A 34 -45.57 10.17 -8.82
C GLU A 34 -44.06 10.46 -8.93
N VAL A 35 -43.66 11.73 -8.81
CA VAL A 35 -42.24 12.11 -8.78
C VAL A 35 -41.66 11.83 -7.40
N ARG A 36 -42.43 12.09 -6.34
CA ARG A 36 -42.06 11.77 -4.96
C ARG A 36 -41.77 10.27 -4.79
N ASP A 37 -42.67 9.42 -5.28
CA ASP A 37 -42.51 7.95 -5.19
C ASP A 37 -41.27 7.45 -5.96
N LYS A 38 -41.00 8.05 -7.12
CA LYS A 38 -39.79 7.74 -7.92
C LYS A 38 -38.51 8.18 -7.22
N LEU A 39 -38.49 9.37 -6.64
CA LEU A 39 -37.35 9.87 -5.88
C LEU A 39 -37.06 8.99 -4.65
N GLU A 40 -38.09 8.54 -3.94
CA GLU A 40 -37.93 7.61 -2.82
C GLU A 40 -37.32 6.28 -3.28
N THR A 41 -37.82 5.72 -4.38
CA THR A 41 -37.30 4.48 -4.97
C THR A 41 -35.83 4.61 -5.40
N LEU A 42 -35.46 5.71 -6.07
CA LEU A 42 -34.09 5.99 -6.49
C LEU A 42 -33.18 6.21 -5.29
N SER A 43 -33.65 6.92 -4.26
CA SER A 43 -32.89 7.18 -3.03
C SER A 43 -32.62 5.89 -2.24
N GLN A 44 -33.61 4.99 -2.16
CA GLN A 44 -33.44 3.67 -1.57
C GLN A 44 -32.42 2.84 -2.37
N SER A 45 -32.58 2.79 -3.69
CA SER A 45 -31.67 2.06 -4.59
C SER A 45 -30.23 2.56 -4.48
N ARG A 46 -30.04 3.88 -4.37
CA ARG A 46 -28.74 4.52 -4.12
C ARG A 46 -28.14 4.05 -2.79
N SER A 47 -28.93 4.08 -1.73
CA SER A 47 -28.51 3.71 -0.38
C SER A 47 -28.11 2.24 -0.29
N ASP A 48 -28.90 1.35 -0.90
CA ASP A 48 -28.62 -0.08 -0.97
C ASP A 48 -27.30 -0.36 -1.71
N LEU A 49 -27.06 0.36 -2.82
CA LEU A 49 -25.83 0.21 -3.60
C LEU A 49 -24.61 0.70 -2.82
N VAL A 50 -24.69 1.85 -2.15
CA VAL A 50 -23.61 2.37 -1.29
C VAL A 50 -23.32 1.40 -0.15
N TYR A 51 -24.36 0.87 0.49
CA TYR A 51 -24.23 -0.13 1.54
C TYR A 51 -23.54 -1.41 1.05
N GLY A 52 -23.96 -1.93 -0.11
CA GLY A 52 -23.33 -3.10 -0.73
C GLY A 52 -21.86 -2.88 -1.04
N LEU A 53 -21.49 -1.70 -1.55
CA LEU A 53 -20.09 -1.34 -1.80
C LEU A 53 -19.27 -1.24 -0.51
N ALA A 54 -19.84 -0.69 0.56
CA ALA A 54 -19.19 -0.62 1.87
C ALA A 54 -18.96 -2.03 2.45
N GLN A 55 -19.95 -2.92 2.38
CA GLN A 55 -19.79 -4.32 2.80
C GLN A 55 -18.73 -5.05 1.99
N TYR A 56 -18.72 -4.85 0.67
CA TYR A 56 -17.71 -5.46 -0.19
C TYR A 56 -16.30 -4.97 0.17
N ASN A 57 -16.15 -3.69 0.50
CA ASN A 57 -14.87 -3.15 0.98
C ASN A 57 -14.41 -3.82 2.29
N LEU A 58 -15.31 -3.98 3.26
CA LEU A 58 -15.02 -4.70 4.52
C LEU A 58 -14.58 -6.14 4.25
N TYR A 59 -15.30 -6.85 3.38
CA TYR A 59 -14.91 -8.19 2.96
C TYR A 59 -13.51 -8.21 2.33
N CYS A 60 -13.20 -7.27 1.43
CA CYS A 60 -11.87 -7.18 0.84
C CYS A 60 -10.78 -6.91 1.89
N ALA A 61 -11.04 -6.05 2.87
CA ALA A 61 -10.11 -5.76 3.96
C ALA A 61 -9.85 -7.00 4.83
N ASP A 62 -10.90 -7.75 5.19
CA ASP A 62 -10.79 -9.00 5.93
C ASP A 62 -9.96 -10.04 5.17
N MET A 63 -10.23 -10.19 3.87
CA MET A 63 -9.47 -11.11 3.01
C MET A 63 -8.01 -10.69 2.88
N GLU A 64 -7.72 -9.38 2.79
CA GLU A 64 -6.36 -8.87 2.80
C GLU A 64 -5.62 -9.25 4.09
N GLU A 65 -6.27 -9.14 5.25
CA GLU A 65 -5.68 -9.57 6.52
C GLU A 65 -5.37 -11.06 6.57
N VAL A 66 -6.28 -11.90 6.06
CA VAL A 66 -6.08 -13.35 5.97
C VAL A 66 -4.87 -13.65 5.10
N VAL A 67 -4.75 -13.02 3.94
CA VAL A 67 -3.61 -13.17 3.03
C VAL A 67 -2.31 -12.69 3.69
N LYS A 68 -2.32 -11.55 4.38
CA LYS A 68 -1.15 -11.04 5.13
C LYS A 68 -0.69 -12.02 6.20
N LYS A 69 -1.61 -12.66 6.93
CA LYS A 69 -1.28 -13.68 7.93
C LYS A 69 -0.62 -14.89 7.28
N GLU A 70 -1.13 -15.32 6.13
CA GLU A 70 -0.56 -16.47 5.41
C GLU A 70 0.83 -16.16 4.83
N ILE A 71 1.04 -14.97 4.27
CA ILE A 71 2.36 -14.51 3.82
C ILE A 71 3.37 -14.57 4.97
N LYS A 72 3.02 -14.05 6.14
CA LYS A 72 3.89 -14.10 7.33
C LYS A 72 4.23 -15.54 7.73
N ARG A 73 3.23 -16.44 7.69
CA ARG A 73 3.43 -17.87 7.98
C ARG A 73 4.42 -18.49 6.99
N LEU A 74 4.24 -18.24 5.69
CA LEU A 74 5.11 -18.77 4.63
C LEU A 74 6.54 -18.21 4.74
N GLN A 75 6.71 -16.93 5.06
CA GLN A 75 8.02 -16.33 5.32
C GLN A 75 8.73 -16.97 6.53
N ALA A 76 7.99 -17.28 7.58
CA ALA A 76 8.54 -18.00 8.74
C ALA A 76 8.99 -19.42 8.37
N VAL A 77 8.19 -20.14 7.57
CA VAL A 77 8.55 -21.46 7.02
C VAL A 77 9.80 -21.37 6.15
N GLN A 78 9.86 -20.39 5.24
CA GLN A 78 11.02 -20.14 4.39
C GLN A 78 12.28 -19.91 5.22
N THR A 79 12.21 -19.04 6.23
CA THR A 79 13.32 -18.74 7.13
C THR A 79 13.80 -19.99 7.88
N ARG A 80 12.87 -20.83 8.37
CA ARG A 80 13.20 -22.08 9.04
C ARG A 80 13.92 -23.06 8.11
N LEU A 81 13.44 -23.20 6.87
CA LEU A 81 14.06 -24.06 5.87
C LEU A 81 15.45 -23.54 5.46
N GLN A 82 15.62 -22.23 5.31
CA GLN A 82 16.93 -21.61 5.07
C GLN A 82 17.92 -21.92 6.19
N LYS A 83 17.52 -21.75 7.46
CA LYS A 83 18.35 -22.10 8.62
C LYS A 83 18.73 -23.59 8.62
N LYS A 84 17.78 -24.47 8.28
CA LYS A 84 18.07 -25.91 8.18
C LYS A 84 19.04 -26.22 7.06
N ALA A 85 18.88 -25.61 5.88
CA ALA A 85 19.78 -25.75 4.76
C ALA A 85 21.20 -25.27 5.10
N GLU A 86 21.34 -24.11 5.76
CA GLU A 86 22.64 -23.62 6.24
C GLU A 86 23.27 -24.55 7.28
N SER A 87 22.47 -25.13 8.19
CA SER A 87 22.97 -26.14 9.12
C SER A 87 23.49 -27.38 8.40
N VAL A 88 22.81 -27.85 7.35
CA VAL A 88 23.27 -28.98 6.54
C VAL A 88 24.55 -28.62 5.77
N LYS A 89 24.63 -27.41 5.19
CA LYS A 89 25.86 -26.92 4.55
C LYS A 89 27.02 -26.88 5.54
N LYS A 90 26.80 -26.45 6.79
CA LYS A 90 27.84 -26.46 7.84
C LYS A 90 28.36 -27.88 8.09
N THR A 91 27.48 -28.87 8.14
CA THR A 91 27.89 -30.28 8.25
C THR A 91 28.68 -30.72 7.02
N LEU A 92 28.19 -30.44 5.80
CA LEU A 92 28.90 -30.81 4.56
C LEU A 92 30.31 -30.19 4.49
N LYS A 93 30.47 -28.92 4.88
CA LYS A 93 31.77 -28.25 4.96
C LYS A 93 32.75 -28.92 5.92
N ALA A 94 32.27 -29.65 6.93
CA ALA A 94 33.13 -30.39 7.85
C ALA A 94 33.69 -31.68 7.25
N PHE A 95 33.09 -32.19 6.16
CA PHE A 95 33.46 -33.47 5.55
C PHE A 95 33.98 -33.34 4.11
N ILE A 96 33.75 -32.23 3.42
CA ILE A 96 34.25 -31.97 2.07
C ILE A 96 35.38 -30.94 2.19
N PRO A 97 36.64 -31.29 1.86
CA PRO A 97 37.77 -30.37 1.87
C PRO A 97 37.54 -29.11 1.04
N GLU A 98 38.12 -27.99 1.46
CA GLU A 98 38.01 -26.73 0.73
C GLU A 98 38.60 -26.84 -0.68
N GLY A 99 37.83 -26.37 -1.68
CA GLY A 99 38.21 -26.44 -3.09
C GLY A 99 37.84 -27.75 -3.80
N GLU A 100 37.38 -28.78 -3.08
CA GLU A 100 36.98 -30.06 -3.67
C GLU A 100 35.52 -30.04 -4.16
N ASN A 101 35.29 -30.62 -5.35
CA ASN A 101 33.95 -30.77 -5.91
C ASN A 101 33.54 -32.23 -5.87
N VAL A 102 32.32 -32.51 -5.39
CA VAL A 102 31.76 -33.86 -5.32
C VAL A 102 30.48 -33.90 -6.16
N ASP A 103 30.37 -34.91 -7.01
CA ASP A 103 29.21 -35.12 -7.90
C ASP A 103 28.62 -36.51 -7.65
N PHE A 104 27.35 -36.54 -7.23
CA PHE A 104 26.58 -37.76 -6.98
C PHE A 104 25.56 -38.04 -8.11
N GLY A 105 25.70 -37.39 -9.27
CA GLY A 105 24.82 -37.49 -10.43
C GLY A 105 23.55 -36.63 -10.31
N THR A 106 22.84 -36.72 -9.19
CA THR A 106 21.63 -35.90 -8.92
C THR A 106 21.93 -34.66 -8.06
N VAL A 107 23.05 -34.66 -7.35
CA VAL A 107 23.47 -33.57 -6.46
C VAL A 107 24.95 -33.30 -6.66
N LYS A 108 25.29 -32.02 -6.85
CA LYS A 108 26.67 -31.55 -6.94
C LYS A 108 26.98 -30.59 -5.81
N VAL A 109 28.09 -30.81 -5.12
CA VAL A 109 28.64 -29.90 -4.12
C VAL A 109 29.90 -29.28 -4.68
N SER A 110 29.99 -27.96 -4.65
CA SER A 110 31.15 -27.22 -5.14
C SER A 110 31.44 -26.01 -4.28
N TRP A 111 32.73 -25.66 -4.20
CA TRP A 111 33.16 -24.42 -3.56
C TRP A 111 33.11 -23.26 -4.55
N ARG A 112 32.66 -22.11 -4.06
CA ARG A 112 32.69 -20.84 -4.79
C ARG A 112 33.51 -19.84 -4.00
N LYS A 113 34.45 -19.18 -4.67
CA LYS A 113 35.15 -18.02 -4.09
C LYS A 113 34.18 -16.86 -3.91
N SER A 114 34.21 -16.26 -2.72
CA SER A 114 33.52 -15.00 -2.42
C SER A 114 34.51 -14.06 -1.76
N SER A 115 34.44 -12.78 -2.10
CA SER A 115 35.24 -11.71 -1.51
C SER A 115 34.31 -10.75 -0.77
N HIS A 116 34.79 -10.20 0.33
CA HIS A 116 34.11 -9.17 1.10
C HIS A 116 35.11 -8.05 1.39
N VAL A 117 34.65 -6.81 1.35
CA VAL A 117 35.45 -5.64 1.74
C VAL A 117 35.30 -5.47 3.24
N ILE A 118 36.43 -5.42 3.95
CA ILE A 118 36.49 -5.11 5.39
C ILE A 118 36.98 -3.68 5.52
N THR A 119 36.27 -2.87 6.28
CA THR A 119 36.64 -1.49 6.61
C THR A 119 37.27 -1.46 8.00
N ASP A 120 38.30 -0.64 8.18
CA ASP A 120 38.89 -0.38 9.49
C ASP A 120 37.98 0.56 10.32
N GLU A 121 38.11 0.54 11.65
CA GLU A 121 37.40 1.46 12.57
C GLU A 121 37.79 2.93 12.32
N VAL A 122 38.97 3.15 11.74
CA VAL A 122 39.49 4.49 11.41
C VAL A 122 39.07 5.01 10.03
N LEU A 123 38.12 4.34 9.35
CA LEU A 123 37.64 4.81 8.04
C LEU A 123 36.97 6.19 8.15
N ASP A 124 37.63 7.21 7.61
CA ASP A 124 37.06 8.55 7.42
C ASP A 124 36.33 8.63 6.06
N LEU A 125 35.00 8.75 6.12
CA LEU A 125 34.18 8.86 4.92
C LEU A 125 34.38 10.19 4.18
N GLU A 126 34.76 11.27 4.86
CA GLU A 126 35.02 12.55 4.21
C GLU A 126 36.34 12.53 3.44
N GLU A 127 37.39 11.91 3.99
CA GLU A 127 38.64 11.69 3.26
C GLU A 127 38.45 10.72 2.09
N LEU A 128 37.69 9.63 2.30
CA LEU A 128 37.35 8.69 1.23
C LEU A 128 36.53 9.36 0.13
N GLU A 129 35.60 10.24 0.47
CA GLU A 129 34.80 11.00 -0.50
C GLU A 129 35.70 11.94 -1.32
N LYS A 130 36.65 12.63 -0.69
CA LYS A 130 37.61 13.50 -1.39
C LYS A 130 38.50 12.74 -2.37
N ALA A 131 38.97 11.55 -1.98
CA ALA A 131 39.88 10.73 -2.79
C ALA A 131 39.15 9.91 -3.86
N CYS A 132 37.99 9.33 -3.49
CA CYS A 132 37.23 8.37 -4.29
C CYS A 132 35.70 8.62 -4.16
N PRO A 133 35.16 9.72 -4.72
CA PRO A 133 33.77 10.10 -4.55
C PRO A 133 32.76 9.02 -4.96
N GLN A 134 33.09 8.20 -5.96
CA GLN A 134 32.25 7.11 -6.47
C GLN A 134 31.96 6.00 -5.46
N LEU A 135 32.73 5.93 -4.36
CA LEU A 135 32.57 4.93 -3.31
C LEU A 135 31.63 5.40 -2.19
N VAL A 136 31.26 6.68 -2.17
CA VAL A 136 30.44 7.29 -1.12
C VAL A 136 29.07 7.69 -1.68
N LYS A 137 27.99 7.28 -1.00
CA LYS A 137 26.62 7.60 -1.40
C LYS A 137 26.12 8.85 -0.67
N HIS A 138 25.57 9.80 -1.41
CA HIS A 138 24.88 10.97 -0.84
C HIS A 138 23.36 10.83 -0.92
N SER A 139 22.66 11.11 0.18
CA SER A 139 21.22 11.37 0.18
C SER A 139 20.92 12.62 1.01
N ARG A 140 20.10 13.52 0.46
CA ARG A 140 19.52 14.67 1.17
C ARG A 140 18.01 14.59 1.03
N GLU A 141 17.34 14.32 2.14
CA GLU A 141 15.89 14.12 2.18
C GLU A 141 15.23 15.11 3.14
N LEU A 142 14.09 15.66 2.72
CA LEU A 142 13.27 16.51 3.57
C LEU A 142 12.62 15.66 4.66
N LYS A 143 12.84 16.01 5.92
CA LYS A 143 12.17 15.40 7.07
C LYS A 143 10.72 15.90 7.16
N LYS A 144 9.83 15.33 6.34
CA LYS A 144 8.41 15.73 6.24
C LYS A 144 7.68 15.71 7.59
N GLU A 145 8.07 14.81 8.49
CA GLU A 145 7.51 14.75 9.85
C GLU A 145 7.87 15.99 10.68
N GLU A 146 9.11 16.46 10.59
CA GLU A 146 9.57 17.66 11.28
C GLU A 146 8.92 18.92 10.71
N VAL A 147 8.68 18.97 9.39
CA VAL A 147 7.88 20.03 8.76
C VAL A 147 6.46 20.07 9.34
N LYS A 148 5.81 18.90 9.49
CA LYS A 148 4.47 18.82 10.11
C LYS A 148 4.49 19.24 11.59
N LYS A 149 5.50 18.85 12.36
CA LYS A 149 5.66 19.26 13.76
C LYS A 149 5.86 20.77 13.87
N TYR A 150 6.71 21.34 13.03
CA TYR A 150 6.95 22.78 12.95
C TYR A 150 5.65 23.54 12.63
N PHE A 151 4.90 23.09 11.63
CA PHE A 151 3.60 23.68 11.28
C PHE A 151 2.61 23.61 12.45
N LYS A 152 2.47 22.45 13.11
CA LYS A 152 1.58 22.30 14.28
C LYS A 152 1.97 23.20 15.46
N ALA A 153 3.26 23.45 15.66
CA ALA A 153 3.75 24.25 16.77
C ALA A 153 3.69 25.77 16.50
N THR A 154 3.91 26.19 15.26
CA THR A 154 4.11 27.60 14.91
C THR A 154 3.01 28.20 14.03
N GLY A 155 2.18 27.36 13.39
CA GLY A 155 1.23 27.78 12.36
C GLY A 155 1.89 28.21 11.04
N LEU A 156 3.23 28.18 10.94
CA LEU A 156 3.98 28.60 9.76
C LEU A 156 4.41 27.40 8.92
N VAL A 157 4.39 27.57 7.61
CA VAL A 157 4.86 26.57 6.65
C VAL A 157 6.25 26.98 6.15
N PRO A 158 7.28 26.12 6.26
CA PRO A 158 8.61 26.41 5.73
C PRO A 158 8.61 26.71 4.24
N LEU A 159 9.55 27.54 3.79
CA LEU A 159 9.68 27.93 2.39
C LEU A 159 9.79 26.69 1.47
N GLY A 160 9.00 26.68 0.40
CA GLY A 160 8.96 25.57 -0.56
C GLY A 160 8.17 24.34 -0.09
N CYS A 161 7.48 24.42 1.07
CA CYS A 161 6.55 23.40 1.54
C CYS A 161 5.09 23.87 1.40
N GLU A 162 4.17 22.92 1.27
CA GLU A 162 2.73 23.13 1.33
C GLU A 162 2.11 22.07 2.24
N ILE A 163 1.17 22.46 3.09
CA ILE A 163 0.38 21.54 3.92
C ILE A 163 -1.00 21.42 3.28
N ILE A 164 -1.30 20.23 2.75
CA ILE A 164 -2.59 19.91 2.15
C ILE A 164 -3.38 19.04 3.12
N GLU A 165 -4.48 19.57 3.64
CA GLU A 165 -5.43 18.83 4.46
C GLU A 165 -6.50 18.18 3.57
N LYS A 166 -6.75 16.89 3.78
CA LYS A 166 -7.76 16.12 3.05
C LYS A 166 -8.57 15.29 4.02
N ASN A 167 -9.87 15.27 3.81
CA ASN A 167 -10.75 14.30 4.45
C ASN A 167 -10.57 12.96 3.73
N ASN A 168 -10.42 11.89 4.52
CA ASN A 168 -10.33 10.53 4.00
C ASN A 168 -11.62 9.79 4.35
N LEU A 169 -12.12 8.99 3.41
CA LEU A 169 -13.21 8.06 3.66
C LEU A 169 -12.74 6.97 4.62
N ILE A 170 -13.51 6.72 5.67
CA ILE A 170 -13.29 5.62 6.62
C ILE A 170 -14.46 4.66 6.49
N ILE A 171 -14.17 3.38 6.27
CA ILE A 171 -15.14 2.29 6.22
C ILE A 171 -14.75 1.32 7.35
N GLY A 172 -15.66 1.10 8.30
CA GLY A 172 -15.44 0.31 9.50
C GLY A 172 -16.74 -0.22 10.07
#